data_AF-A0A2I4AK58-F1
#
_entry.id   AF-A0A2I4AK58-F1
#
_cell.length_a   1.000
_cell.length_b   1.000
_cell.length_c   1.000
_cell.angle_alpha   90.00
_cell.angle_beta   90.00
_cell.angle_gamma   90.00
#
_symmetry.space_group_name_H-M   'P 1'
#
loop_
_entity.id
_entity.type
_entity.pdbx_description
1 polymer ?
#
loop_
_entity_poly.entity_id
_entity_poly.type
_entity_poly.pdbx_seq_one_letter_code
_entity_poly.pdbx_strand_id
1 'polypeptide(L)'
;MGNLIKVLTRDIDNNAGNFFLDFENAQPSESETEVWEKVNQVLMEAQVILQDLQTYRGAGEEIRQAIQNPSAELVQEKAWSAVVPLVAKLKTFYEFSQKLESSLQCLLDVLTSSSSTPTQHLESQQALARQFAHILHFTLRFDELKMTNPAIQNDFSYYRRTISRMRINNLSSDSGSEVNNELANRMSLFYANATPML
;
A
#
# COMPACT_ATOMS: atom_id res chain seq x y z
N MET A 1 -16.71 -14.38 -6.83
CA MET A 1 -15.89 -13.91 -7.97
C MET A 1 -16.64 -13.70 -9.29
N GLY A 2 -17.90 -14.16 -9.45
CA GLY A 2 -18.64 -14.00 -10.73
C GLY A 2 -19.08 -12.57 -11.13
N ASN A 3 -18.97 -11.57 -10.25
CA ASN A 3 -19.34 -10.19 -10.57
C ASN A 3 -18.20 -9.38 -11.21
N LEU A 4 -16.94 -9.75 -11.00
CA LEU A 4 -15.80 -9.04 -11.62
C LEU A 4 -15.73 -9.30 -13.14
N ILE A 5 -15.99 -10.55 -13.56
CA ILE A 5 -16.03 -10.92 -14.98
C ILE A 5 -17.13 -10.16 -15.72
N LYS A 6 -18.31 -9.97 -15.09
CA LYS A 6 -19.41 -9.18 -15.67
C LYS A 6 -19.11 -7.70 -15.78
N VAL A 7 -18.28 -7.14 -14.88
CA VAL A 7 -17.89 -5.73 -14.92
C VAL A 7 -16.85 -5.49 -16.01
N LEU A 8 -15.91 -6.42 -16.21
CA LEU A 8 -14.94 -6.34 -17.30
C LEU A 8 -15.56 -6.55 -18.68
N THR A 9 -16.65 -7.31 -18.79
CA THR A 9 -17.32 -7.62 -20.07
C THR A 9 -18.44 -6.65 -20.46
N ARG A 10 -18.93 -5.80 -19.55
CA ARG A 10 -20.17 -5.03 -19.76
C ARG A 10 -20.13 -4.00 -20.89
N ASP A 11 -18.94 -3.52 -21.24
CA ASP A 11 -18.73 -2.58 -22.36
C ASP A 11 -17.96 -3.20 -23.54
N ILE A 12 -17.61 -4.50 -23.47
CA ILE A 12 -16.92 -5.24 -24.53
C ILE A 12 -17.90 -5.67 -25.65
N ASP A 13 -19.19 -5.78 -25.32
CA ASP A 13 -20.24 -6.32 -26.19
C ASP A 13 -20.42 -5.57 -27.54
N ASN A 14 -19.88 -4.36 -27.68
CA ASN A 14 -19.99 -3.59 -28.93
C ASN A 14 -18.70 -3.48 -29.76
N ASN A 15 -17.52 -3.95 -29.30
CA ASN A 15 -16.32 -3.81 -30.15
C ASN A 15 -15.09 -4.71 -29.92
N ALA A 16 -15.10 -5.78 -29.12
CA ALA A 16 -13.96 -6.72 -29.12
C ALA A 16 -14.40 -8.12 -28.71
N GLY A 17 -13.84 -9.16 -29.34
CA GLY A 17 -14.17 -10.55 -29.04
C GLY A 17 -14.00 -10.88 -27.55
N ASN A 18 -14.94 -11.66 -27.01
CA ASN A 18 -14.82 -12.25 -25.69
C ASN A 18 -13.53 -13.09 -25.63
N PHE A 19 -12.57 -12.68 -24.81
CA PHE A 19 -11.33 -13.42 -24.56
C PHE A 19 -11.37 -14.12 -23.21
N PHE A 20 -10.71 -15.27 -23.13
CA PHE A 20 -10.71 -16.11 -21.92
C PHE A 20 -9.50 -15.83 -21.04
N LEU A 21 -9.73 -15.68 -19.73
CA LEU A 21 -8.70 -15.55 -18.70
C LEU A 21 -8.93 -16.60 -17.61
N ASP A 22 -8.00 -17.54 -17.47
CA ASP A 22 -8.06 -18.55 -16.41
C ASP A 22 -7.53 -18.00 -15.08
N PHE A 23 -8.44 -17.47 -14.26
CA PHE A 23 -8.09 -16.99 -12.92
C PHE A 23 -7.86 -18.11 -11.89
N GLU A 24 -8.21 -19.35 -12.19
CA GLU A 24 -8.07 -20.45 -11.23
C GLU A 24 -6.73 -21.16 -11.42
N ASN A 25 -6.44 -21.60 -12.65
CA ASN A 25 -5.35 -22.54 -12.91
C ASN A 25 -4.20 -21.98 -13.77
N ALA A 26 -4.25 -20.72 -14.25
CA ALA A 26 -3.17 -20.16 -15.06
C ALA A 26 -1.80 -20.32 -14.37
N GLN A 27 -0.88 -20.98 -15.07
CA GLN A 27 0.51 -21.16 -14.69
C GLN A 27 1.39 -20.33 -15.60
N PRO A 28 2.52 -19.78 -15.09
CA PRO A 28 3.44 -19.03 -15.93
C PRO A 28 4.07 -19.95 -16.99
N SER A 29 4.14 -19.47 -18.22
CA SER A 29 5.00 -20.03 -19.26
C SER A 29 6.47 -19.78 -18.96
N GLU A 30 7.39 -20.48 -19.62
CA GLU A 30 8.84 -20.28 -19.47
C GLU A 30 9.27 -18.81 -19.69
N SER A 31 8.59 -18.11 -20.61
CA SER A 31 8.82 -16.67 -20.87
C SER A 31 8.30 -15.76 -19.76
N GLU A 32 7.32 -16.19 -18.98
CA GLU A 32 6.72 -15.39 -17.90
C GLU A 32 7.40 -15.64 -16.56
N THR A 33 8.02 -16.81 -16.35
CA THR A 33 8.50 -17.28 -15.04
C THR A 33 9.32 -16.23 -14.27
N GLU A 34 10.28 -15.56 -14.92
CA GLU A 34 11.13 -14.59 -14.24
C GLU A 34 10.33 -13.38 -13.70
N VAL A 35 9.44 -12.83 -14.53
CA VAL A 35 8.59 -11.69 -14.15
C VAL A 35 7.57 -12.13 -13.11
N TRP A 36 6.98 -13.31 -13.32
CA TRP A 36 5.98 -13.88 -12.44
C TRP A 36 6.53 -14.09 -11.04
N GLU A 37 7.74 -14.65 -10.89
CA GLU A 37 8.36 -14.88 -9.58
C GLU A 37 8.60 -13.58 -8.82
N LYS A 38 9.13 -12.55 -9.51
CA LYS A 38 9.37 -11.22 -8.92
C LYS A 38 8.08 -10.60 -8.39
N VAL A 39 7.03 -10.60 -9.21
CA VAL A 39 5.72 -10.03 -8.85
C VAL A 39 5.04 -10.86 -7.77
N ASN A 40 5.20 -12.19 -7.79
CA ASN A 40 4.60 -13.09 -6.80
C ASN A 40 5.16 -12.83 -5.39
N GLN A 41 6.46 -12.53 -5.27
CA GLN A 41 7.05 -12.14 -3.97
C GLN A 41 6.39 -10.88 -3.41
N VAL A 42 6.14 -9.87 -4.25
CA VAL A 42 5.46 -8.64 -3.84
C VAL A 42 4.00 -8.91 -3.47
N LEU A 43 3.30 -9.78 -4.21
CA LEU A 43 1.93 -10.18 -3.87
C LEU A 43 1.83 -10.97 -2.57
N MET A 44 2.82 -11.79 -2.23
CA MET A 44 2.89 -12.46 -0.93
C MET A 44 3.07 -11.45 0.21
N GLU A 45 3.96 -10.47 0.03
CA GLU A 45 4.14 -9.37 1.00
C GLU A 45 2.86 -8.52 1.13
N ALA A 46 2.14 -8.29 0.03
CA ALA A 46 0.88 -7.55 0.00
C ALA A 46 -0.18 -8.11 0.98
N GLN A 47 -0.22 -9.43 1.17
CA GLN A 47 -1.14 -10.07 2.12
C GLN A 47 -0.83 -9.67 3.57
N VAL A 48 0.46 -9.61 3.93
CA VAL A 48 0.91 -9.18 5.25
C VAL A 48 0.58 -7.71 5.47
N ILE A 49 0.83 -6.86 4.45
CA ILE A 49 0.49 -5.43 4.49
C ILE A 49 -1.00 -5.22 4.76
N LEU A 50 -1.88 -5.96 4.06
CA LEU A 50 -3.33 -5.86 4.30
C LEU A 50 -3.71 -6.30 5.71
N GLN A 51 -3.13 -7.39 6.22
CA GLN A 51 -3.41 -7.87 7.57
C GLN A 51 -2.96 -6.86 8.64
N ASP A 52 -1.80 -6.25 8.44
CA ASP A 52 -1.29 -5.20 9.32
C ASP A 52 -2.17 -3.95 9.30
N LEU A 53 -2.67 -3.54 8.13
CA LEU A 53 -3.58 -2.41 8.02
C LEU A 53 -4.95 -2.72 8.66
N GLN A 54 -5.49 -3.92 8.47
CA GLN A 54 -6.75 -4.36 9.09
C GLN A 54 -6.69 -4.34 10.62
N THR A 55 -5.52 -4.62 11.18
CA THR A 55 -5.30 -4.64 12.64
C THR A 55 -4.82 -3.30 13.20
N TYR A 56 -4.71 -2.25 12.36
CA TYR A 56 -4.27 -0.92 12.77
C TYR A 56 -5.35 -0.21 13.60
N ARG A 57 -5.19 -0.24 14.93
CA ARG A 57 -6.14 0.38 15.88
C ARG A 57 -5.92 1.89 16.08
N GLY A 58 -4.70 2.35 15.86
CA GLY A 58 -4.27 3.72 16.16
C GLY A 58 -3.97 3.97 17.65
N ALA A 59 -3.40 5.14 17.96
CA ALA A 59 -3.02 5.58 19.31
C ALA A 59 -3.87 6.78 19.79
N GLY A 60 -5.12 6.89 19.30
CA GLY A 60 -5.94 8.08 19.47
C GLY A 60 -6.28 8.44 20.92
N GLU A 61 -6.39 7.47 21.83
CA GLU A 61 -6.68 7.71 23.24
C GLU A 61 -5.46 8.28 23.95
N GLU A 62 -4.31 7.64 23.80
CA GLU A 62 -3.04 8.08 24.39
C GLU A 62 -2.65 9.46 23.87
N ILE A 63 -2.80 9.70 22.56
CA ILE A 63 -2.55 11.01 21.95
C ILE A 63 -3.48 12.09 22.53
N ARG A 64 -4.77 11.78 22.73
CA ARG A 64 -5.72 12.75 23.29
C ARG A 64 -5.34 13.10 24.73
N GLN A 65 -4.98 12.12 25.55
CA GLN A 65 -4.54 12.33 26.93
C GLN A 65 -3.26 13.18 26.99
N ALA A 66 -2.30 12.93 26.08
CA ALA A 66 -1.07 13.71 25.99
C ALA A 66 -1.33 15.17 25.57
N ILE A 67 -2.26 15.41 24.64
CA ILE A 67 -2.64 16.77 24.23
C ILE A 67 -3.33 17.52 25.38
N GLN A 68 -4.18 16.83 26.16
CA GLN A 68 -4.89 17.43 27.29
C GLN A 68 -3.98 17.73 28.49
N ASN A 69 -2.90 16.95 28.67
CA ASN A 69 -1.98 17.05 29.81
C ASN A 69 -0.54 17.26 29.34
N PRO A 70 -0.21 18.41 28.71
CA PRO A 70 1.09 18.64 28.08
C PRO A 70 2.27 18.66 29.06
N SER A 71 2.02 18.97 30.33
CA SER A 71 3.05 19.00 31.39
C SER A 71 3.30 17.64 32.05
N ALA A 72 2.47 16.64 31.79
CA ALA A 72 2.57 15.32 32.41
C ALA A 72 3.47 14.40 31.58
N GLU A 73 4.75 14.30 31.96
CA GLU A 73 5.78 13.54 31.23
C GLU A 73 5.39 12.08 30.97
N LEU A 74 4.90 11.37 31.99
CA LEU A 74 4.44 9.97 31.86
C LEU A 74 3.36 9.77 30.79
N VAL A 75 2.49 10.76 30.60
CA VAL A 75 1.43 10.70 29.57
C VAL A 75 2.01 10.97 28.18
N GLN A 76 2.98 11.88 28.08
CA GLN A 76 3.71 12.12 26.83
C GLN A 76 4.48 10.88 26.38
N GLU A 77 5.20 10.24 27.30
CA GLU A 77 5.94 8.99 27.05
C GLU A 77 5.00 7.87 26.61
N LYS A 78 3.86 7.69 27.29
CA LYS A 78 2.88 6.66 26.91
C LYS A 78 2.35 6.86 25.48
N ALA A 79 2.00 8.09 25.11
CA ALA A 79 1.57 8.41 23.75
C ALA A 79 2.70 8.20 22.73
N TRP A 80 3.93 8.54 23.09
CA TRP A 80 5.10 8.31 22.26
C TRP A 80 5.36 6.82 22.02
N SER A 81 5.40 6.01 23.08
CA SER A 81 5.59 4.56 23.01
C SER A 81 4.48 3.86 22.23
N ALA A 82 3.25 4.38 22.25
CA ALA A 82 2.14 3.86 21.46
C ALA A 82 2.24 4.21 19.97
N VAL A 83 2.61 5.46 19.65
CA VAL A 83 2.58 5.95 18.26
C VAL A 83 3.79 5.50 17.43
N VAL A 84 4.97 5.34 18.04
CA VAL A 84 6.20 4.94 17.33
C VAL A 84 6.05 3.64 16.52
N PRO A 85 5.61 2.50 17.10
CA PRO A 85 5.45 1.27 16.32
C PRO A 85 4.37 1.37 15.24
N LEU A 86 3.35 2.20 15.45
CA LEU A 86 2.31 2.45 14.45
C LEU A 86 2.88 3.22 13.25
N VAL A 87 3.74 4.22 13.50
CA VAL A 87 4.42 4.99 12.44
C VAL A 87 5.43 4.13 11.70
N ALA A 88 6.08 3.18 12.36
CA ALA A 88 6.91 2.18 11.69
C ALA A 88 6.09 1.34 10.69
N LYS A 89 4.88 0.89 11.05
CA LYS A 89 3.96 0.24 10.10
C LYS A 89 3.58 1.16 8.93
N LEU A 90 3.28 2.43 9.22
CA LEU A 90 2.97 3.40 8.16
C LEU A 90 4.15 3.62 7.21
N LYS A 91 5.39 3.57 7.71
CA LYS A 91 6.60 3.60 6.88
C LYS A 91 6.67 2.36 5.99
N THR A 92 6.47 1.18 6.55
CA THR A 92 6.45 -0.08 5.79
C THR A 92 5.41 -0.06 4.67
N PHE A 93 4.20 0.43 4.92
CA PHE A 93 3.17 0.52 3.87
C PHE A 93 3.56 1.48 2.74
N TYR A 94 4.19 2.61 3.07
CA TYR A 94 4.68 3.55 2.07
C TYR A 94 5.83 2.97 1.25
N GLU A 95 6.80 2.32 1.89
CA GLU A 95 7.90 1.65 1.18
C GLU A 95 7.39 0.50 0.30
N PHE A 96 6.36 -0.21 0.76
CA PHE A 96 5.69 -1.23 -0.03
C PHE A 96 5.04 -0.65 -1.29
N SER A 97 4.47 0.55 -1.25
CA SER A 97 3.87 1.18 -2.44
C SER A 97 4.89 1.37 -3.57
N GLN A 98 6.15 1.65 -3.22
CA GLN A 98 7.25 1.79 -4.20
C GLN A 98 7.63 0.45 -4.84
N LYS A 99 7.60 -0.65 -4.05
CA LYS A 99 7.79 -2.01 -4.58
C LYS A 99 6.65 -2.42 -5.50
N LEU A 100 5.42 -2.05 -5.14
CA LEU A 100 4.23 -2.32 -5.93
C LEU A 100 4.28 -1.57 -7.28
N GLU A 101 4.67 -0.30 -7.26
CA GLU A 101 4.88 0.51 -8.48
C GLU A 101 5.90 -0.15 -9.43
N SER A 102 7.04 -0.58 -8.90
CA SER A 102 8.08 -1.25 -9.71
C SER A 102 7.58 -2.58 -10.30
N SER A 103 6.78 -3.34 -9.55
CA SER A 103 6.19 -4.60 -10.00
C SER A 103 5.12 -4.37 -11.07
N LEU A 104 4.31 -3.33 -10.91
CA LEU A 104 3.31 -2.92 -11.89
C LEU A 104 3.98 -2.51 -13.21
N GLN A 105 5.05 -1.71 -13.15
CA GLN A 105 5.80 -1.34 -14.35
C GLN A 105 6.33 -2.58 -15.08
N CYS A 106 6.90 -3.55 -14.35
CA CYS A 106 7.40 -4.79 -14.94
C CYS A 106 6.30 -5.61 -15.63
N LEU A 107 5.10 -5.69 -15.04
CA LEU A 107 3.95 -6.32 -15.69
C LEU A 107 3.53 -5.57 -16.96
N LEU A 108 3.44 -4.24 -16.89
CA LEU A 108 3.01 -3.42 -18.01
C LEU A 108 3.99 -3.49 -19.18
N ASP A 109 5.30 -3.53 -18.93
CA ASP A 109 6.31 -3.68 -19.99
C ASP A 109 6.10 -4.96 -20.83
N VAL A 110 5.65 -6.03 -20.19
CA VAL A 110 5.38 -7.32 -20.86
C VAL A 110 4.00 -7.33 -21.53
N LEU A 111 2.95 -6.97 -20.76
CA LEU A 111 1.55 -6.99 -21.18
C LEU A 111 1.19 -5.92 -22.23
N THR A 112 2.06 -4.93 -22.45
CA THR A 112 1.83 -3.83 -23.41
C THR A 112 2.89 -3.74 -24.50
N SER A 113 3.73 -4.78 -24.65
CA SER A 113 4.76 -4.80 -25.68
C SER A 113 4.16 -4.70 -27.10
N SER A 114 4.89 -4.05 -28.02
CA SER A 114 4.41 -3.74 -29.38
C SER A 114 4.29 -4.95 -30.31
N SER A 115 4.61 -6.16 -29.83
CA SER A 115 4.62 -7.39 -30.63
C SER A 115 3.22 -7.95 -30.90
N SER A 116 2.24 -7.64 -30.05
CA SER A 116 0.89 -8.20 -30.10
C SER A 116 -0.17 -7.18 -29.67
N THR A 117 -1.43 -7.47 -29.98
CA THR A 117 -2.58 -6.67 -29.49
C THR A 117 -2.83 -6.92 -27.99
N PRO A 118 -3.50 -6.00 -27.27
CA PRO A 118 -3.81 -6.20 -25.85
C PRO A 118 -4.57 -7.51 -25.56
N THR A 119 -5.53 -7.89 -26.40
CA THR A 119 -6.28 -9.14 -26.26
C THR A 119 -5.37 -10.36 -26.36
N GLN A 120 -4.42 -10.36 -27.31
CA GLN A 120 -3.47 -11.46 -27.49
C GLN A 120 -2.50 -11.57 -26.32
N HIS A 121 -2.04 -10.45 -25.75
CA HIS A 121 -1.23 -10.47 -24.54
C HIS A 121 -1.99 -11.07 -23.36
N LEU A 122 -3.25 -10.69 -23.16
CA LEU A 122 -4.06 -11.24 -22.08
C LEU A 122 -4.36 -12.74 -22.27
N GLU A 123 -4.55 -13.21 -23.50
CA GLU A 123 -4.79 -14.64 -23.80
C GLU A 123 -3.52 -15.49 -23.67
N SER A 124 -2.35 -14.96 -24.02
CA SER A 124 -1.08 -15.69 -24.01
C SER A 124 -0.32 -15.59 -22.68
N GLN A 125 -0.42 -14.47 -21.98
CA GLN A 125 0.27 -14.17 -20.72
C GLN A 125 -0.72 -14.16 -19.54
N GLN A 126 -1.51 -15.23 -19.43
CA GLN A 126 -2.62 -15.29 -18.47
C GLN A 126 -2.14 -15.22 -17.02
N ALA A 127 -0.97 -15.77 -16.71
CA ALA A 127 -0.43 -15.75 -15.35
C ALA A 127 -0.05 -14.32 -14.93
N LEU A 128 0.55 -13.54 -15.82
CA LEU A 128 0.86 -12.12 -15.57
C LEU A 128 -0.41 -11.25 -15.54
N ALA A 129 -1.37 -11.52 -16.43
CA ALA A 129 -2.67 -10.84 -16.41
C ALA A 129 -3.41 -11.05 -15.07
N ARG A 130 -3.34 -12.27 -14.52
CA ARG A 130 -3.88 -12.59 -13.20
C ARG A 130 -3.16 -11.83 -12.09
N GLN A 131 -1.82 -11.73 -12.14
CA GLN A 131 -1.07 -10.94 -11.16
C GLN A 131 -1.42 -9.46 -11.22
N PHE A 132 -1.63 -8.91 -12.42
CA PHE A 132 -2.09 -7.53 -12.57
C PHE A 132 -3.45 -7.29 -11.88
N ALA A 133 -4.40 -8.21 -12.07
CA ALA A 133 -5.68 -8.14 -11.35
C ALA A 133 -5.52 -8.26 -9.82
N HIS A 134 -4.59 -9.09 -9.33
CA HIS A 134 -4.30 -9.18 -7.89
C HIS A 134 -3.67 -7.90 -7.32
N ILE A 135 -2.81 -7.20 -8.08
CA ILE A 135 -2.29 -5.88 -7.70
C ILE A 135 -3.45 -4.89 -7.55
N LEU A 136 -4.34 -4.80 -8.55
CA LEU A 136 -5.50 -3.90 -8.47
C LEU A 136 -6.43 -4.25 -7.31
N HIS A 137 -6.64 -5.54 -7.05
CA HIS A 137 -7.44 -5.99 -5.92
C HIS A 137 -6.83 -5.56 -4.57
N PHE A 138 -5.51 -5.74 -4.40
CA PHE A 138 -4.81 -5.26 -3.22
C PHE A 138 -4.94 -3.73 -3.08
N THR A 139 -4.68 -2.98 -4.16
CA THR A 139 -4.74 -1.51 -4.18
C THR A 139 -6.09 -1.01 -3.68
N LEU A 140 -7.19 -1.49 -4.27
CA LEU A 140 -8.53 -1.10 -3.85
C LEU A 140 -8.82 -1.49 -2.40
N ARG A 141 -8.39 -2.69 -1.98
CA ARG A 141 -8.63 -3.17 -0.62
C ARG A 141 -7.86 -2.38 0.43
N PHE A 142 -6.62 -2.01 0.13
CA PHE A 142 -5.81 -1.15 0.99
C PHE A 142 -6.48 0.21 1.16
N ASP A 143 -6.90 0.81 0.05
CA ASP A 143 -7.49 2.15 0.05
C ASP A 143 -8.85 2.18 0.76
N GLU A 144 -9.70 1.16 0.61
CA GLU A 144 -10.94 0.99 1.37
C GLU A 144 -10.70 0.99 2.90
N LEU A 145 -9.70 0.22 3.35
CA LEU A 145 -9.33 0.13 4.76
C LEU A 145 -8.76 1.45 5.27
N LYS A 146 -7.93 2.10 4.47
CA LYS A 146 -7.34 3.40 4.80
C LYS A 146 -8.41 4.49 4.90
N MET A 147 -9.34 4.55 3.95
CA MET A 147 -10.42 5.56 3.92
C MET A 147 -11.33 5.47 5.15
N THR A 148 -11.53 4.27 5.70
CA THR A 148 -12.36 4.03 6.88
C THR A 148 -11.60 4.19 8.20
N ASN A 149 -10.30 4.47 8.17
CA ASN A 149 -9.46 4.58 9.36
C ASN A 149 -8.79 5.97 9.51
N PRO A 150 -9.47 6.95 10.15
CA PRO A 150 -8.91 8.29 10.33
C PRO A 150 -7.70 8.33 11.28
N ALA A 151 -7.45 7.29 12.06
CA ALA A 151 -6.32 7.26 13.00
C ALA A 151 -4.96 7.33 12.28
N ILE A 152 -4.86 6.78 11.07
CA ILE A 152 -3.62 6.77 10.27
C ILE A 152 -3.03 8.18 10.11
N GLN A 153 -3.85 9.14 9.65
CA GLN A 153 -3.39 10.51 9.46
C GLN A 153 -3.15 11.22 10.79
N ASN A 154 -3.98 10.97 11.80
CA ASN A 154 -3.88 11.61 13.11
C ASN A 154 -2.60 11.21 13.85
N ASP A 155 -2.30 9.91 13.85
CA ASP A 155 -1.13 9.32 14.50
C ASP A 155 0.16 9.84 13.83
N PHE A 156 0.20 9.81 12.49
CA PHE A 156 1.34 10.34 11.76
C PHE A 156 1.53 11.86 11.96
N SER A 157 0.44 12.63 11.96
CA SER A 157 0.48 14.07 12.23
C SER A 157 0.94 14.39 13.67
N TYR A 158 0.55 13.57 14.65
CA TYR A 158 1.04 13.68 16.02
C TYR A 158 2.55 13.40 16.09
N TYR A 159 2.99 12.28 15.51
CA TYR A 159 4.40 11.89 15.46
C TYR A 159 5.29 12.99 14.90
N ARG A 160 4.93 13.56 13.73
CA ARG A 160 5.69 14.65 13.09
C ARG A 160 5.80 15.88 13.97
N ARG A 161 4.70 16.30 14.62
CA ARG A 161 4.70 17.45 15.54
C ARG A 161 5.58 17.20 16.76
N THR A 162 5.57 15.98 17.29
CA THR A 162 6.37 15.61 18.47
C THR A 162 7.87 15.58 18.17
N ILE A 163 8.29 14.95 17.07
CA ILE A 163 9.69 14.98 16.62
C ILE A 163 10.19 16.42 16.37
N SER A 164 9.36 17.25 15.72
CA SER A 164 9.71 18.64 15.48
C SER A 164 9.98 19.42 16.76
N ARG A 165 9.16 19.22 17.82
CA ARG A 165 9.38 19.84 19.14
C ARG A 165 10.63 19.29 19.85
N MET A 166 10.83 17.98 19.83
CA MET A 166 12.00 17.34 20.45
C MET A 166 13.32 17.84 19.85
N ARG A 167 13.36 18.02 18.52
CA ARG A 167 14.53 18.55 17.81
C ARG A 167 14.84 20.02 18.17
N ILE A 168 13.83 20.86 18.35
CA ILE A 168 14.01 22.27 18.75
C ILE A 168 14.56 22.37 20.18
N ASN A 169 14.12 21.47 21.07
CA ASN A 169 14.55 21.44 22.46
C ASN A 169 15.91 20.75 22.68
N ASN A 170 16.63 20.34 21.62
CA ASN A 170 17.90 19.59 21.68
C ASN A 170 17.86 18.33 22.57
N LEU A 171 16.67 17.76 22.81
CA LEU A 171 16.47 16.59 23.67
C LEU A 171 16.81 15.26 22.97
N SER A 172 17.17 15.29 21.68
CA SER A 172 17.43 14.08 20.90
C SER A 172 18.65 14.25 20.00
N SER A 173 19.82 13.83 20.50
CA SER A 173 20.87 13.27 19.65
C SER A 173 20.42 11.87 19.20
N ASP A 174 19.94 11.77 17.96
CA ASP A 174 19.94 10.56 17.12
C ASP A 174 19.21 9.29 17.62
N SER A 175 18.39 9.37 18.68
CA SER A 175 17.86 8.18 19.36
C SER A 175 16.39 7.90 19.04
N GLY A 176 16.11 7.46 17.80
CA GLY A 176 14.89 6.67 17.52
C GLY A 176 13.93 7.17 16.44
N SER A 177 14.27 8.21 15.66
CA SER A 177 13.43 8.59 14.51
C SER A 177 13.83 7.82 13.26
N GLU A 178 13.21 6.66 13.02
CA GLU A 178 13.39 5.86 11.80
C GLU A 178 12.91 6.59 10.52
N VAL A 179 12.20 7.71 10.67
CA VAL A 179 11.66 8.54 9.59
C VAL A 179 12.38 9.88 9.59
N ASN A 180 13.18 10.16 8.56
CA ASN A 180 13.80 11.47 8.38
C ASN A 180 12.75 12.50 7.86
N ASN A 181 13.11 13.80 7.87
CA ASN A 181 12.15 14.85 7.52
C ASN A 181 11.66 14.78 6.06
N GLU A 182 12.52 14.35 5.14
CA GLU A 182 12.16 14.22 3.71
C GLU A 182 11.17 13.08 3.49
N LEU A 183 11.46 11.90 4.04
CA LEU A 183 10.57 10.74 4.02
C LEU A 183 9.24 11.07 4.69
N ALA A 184 9.27 11.80 5.82
CA ALA A 184 8.05 12.23 6.49
C ALA A 184 7.14 13.11 5.62
N ASN A 185 7.73 13.97 4.78
CA ASN A 185 6.98 14.79 3.83
C ASN A 185 6.32 13.95 2.74
N ARG A 186 7.05 13.00 2.15
CA ARG A 186 6.50 12.10 1.12
C ARG A 186 5.38 11.22 1.66
N MET A 187 5.58 10.62 2.84
CA MET A 187 4.56 9.86 3.55
C MET A 187 3.32 10.71 3.87
N SER A 188 3.50 12.00 4.21
CA SER A 188 2.35 12.87 4.50
C SER A 188 1.49 13.08 3.26
N LEU A 189 2.11 13.29 2.09
CA LEU A 189 1.40 13.43 0.83
C LEU A 189 0.69 12.13 0.45
N PHE A 190 1.36 10.99 0.64
CA PHE A 190 0.79 9.66 0.43
C PHE A 190 -0.49 9.49 1.26
N TYR A 191 -0.41 9.65 2.59
CA TYR A 191 -1.57 9.43 3.46
C TYR A 191 -2.64 10.52 3.39
N ALA A 192 -2.32 11.72 2.88
CA ALA A 192 -3.31 12.76 2.63
C ALA A 192 -4.25 12.40 1.46
N ASN A 193 -3.79 11.61 0.48
CA ASN A 193 -4.61 11.20 -0.66
C ASN A 193 -5.69 10.20 -0.23
N ALA A 194 -6.90 10.28 -0.79
CA ALA A 194 -8.00 9.39 -0.43
C ALA A 194 -7.66 7.92 -0.74
N THR A 195 -7.05 7.70 -1.91
CA THR A 195 -6.66 6.40 -2.46
C THR A 195 -5.14 6.38 -2.68
N PRO A 196 -4.34 6.19 -1.63
CA PRO A 196 -2.88 6.29 -1.73
C PRO A 196 -2.21 5.22 -2.58
N MET A 197 -2.81 4.02 -2.74
CA MET A 197 -2.23 2.93 -3.54
C MET A 197 -2.68 2.92 -5.00
N LEU A 198 -3.74 3.67 -5.35
CA LEU A 198 -4.31 3.80 -6.69
C LEU A 198 -3.70 4.97 -7.45
#